data_AF-A0A369ABE9-F1
#
_entry.id   AF-A0A369ABE9-F1
#
_cell.length_a   1.000
_cell.length_b   1.000
_cell.length_c   1.000
_cell.angle_alpha   90.00
_cell.angle_beta   90.00
_cell.angle_gamma   90.00
#
_symmetry.space_group_name_H-M   'P 1'
#
loop_
_entity.id
_entity.type
_entity.pdbx_description
1 polymer ?
#
loop_
_entity_poly.entity_id
_entity_poly.type
_entity_poly.pdbx_seq_one_letter_code
_entity_poly.pdbx_strand_id
1 'polypeptide(L)'
;MQKNNFYYNQTLPHIPLYWLSTLNAITYVIQSASAEDFDPLIDEANEKEGADISKRDFTGPDFTAWVSALFNPDRPYEERGIHPSGVGINRYIKPSELSTDELAYLKRQGNLQWINLLSPHLFGFPKIKLKSTAQGDHYGNIAIRHLLTSFGNDICLDLFYQTPKNNYFFSLHNFNNLNASFFGLEGAVIDRPFYFNKIMVSGRGMVWTQPRNQSFTTSDASLGGLLSIRSAFVLGAWWPYFEIEAKTKGWVMGNVFLEENISFRGGMSLRFR
;
A
#
# COMPACT_ATOMS: atom_id res chain seq x y z
N MET A 1 -9.22 6.08 -3.15
CA MET A 1 -10.21 7.18 -3.05
C MET A 1 -9.66 8.54 -3.50
N GLN A 2 -8.49 9.00 -3.02
CA GLN A 2 -7.88 10.27 -3.46
C GLN A 2 -7.77 10.44 -4.99
N LYS A 3 -7.31 9.38 -5.69
CA LYS A 3 -7.27 9.30 -7.16
C LYS A 3 -8.63 9.63 -7.82
N ASN A 4 -9.72 9.12 -7.26
CA ASN A 4 -11.06 9.34 -7.81
C ASN A 4 -11.54 10.78 -7.56
N ASN A 5 -11.29 11.34 -6.37
CA ASN A 5 -11.62 12.74 -6.08
C ASN A 5 -10.86 13.70 -7.00
N PHE A 6 -9.60 13.39 -7.34
CA PHE A 6 -8.82 14.20 -8.28
C PHE A 6 -9.39 14.16 -9.72
N TYR A 7 -9.59 12.96 -10.28
CA TYR A 7 -9.93 12.82 -11.71
C TYR A 7 -11.42 12.98 -12.03
N TYR A 8 -12.30 12.58 -11.12
CA TYR A 8 -13.75 12.55 -11.36
C TYR A 8 -14.51 13.66 -10.62
N ASN A 9 -13.79 14.62 -10.00
CA ASN A 9 -14.37 15.71 -9.20
C ASN A 9 -15.44 15.22 -8.21
N GLN A 10 -15.25 14.02 -7.66
CA GLN A 10 -16.13 13.50 -6.63
C GLN A 10 -15.90 14.37 -5.39
N THR A 11 -16.79 15.35 -5.15
CA THR A 11 -16.78 16.25 -3.98
C THR A 11 -17.25 15.50 -2.74
N LEU A 12 -16.71 14.30 -2.53
CA LEU A 12 -17.10 13.47 -1.42
C LEU A 12 -16.51 14.04 -0.13
N PRO A 13 -17.32 14.25 0.93
CA PRO A 13 -16.87 14.81 2.21
C PRO A 13 -16.12 13.76 3.05
N HIS A 14 -15.13 13.10 2.45
CA HIS A 14 -14.36 12.03 3.08
C HIS A 14 -13.09 12.50 3.78
N ILE A 15 -12.84 13.82 3.85
CA ILE A 15 -11.65 14.36 4.52
C ILE A 15 -11.52 13.86 5.96
N PRO A 16 -12.59 13.90 6.81
CA PRO A 16 -12.50 13.35 8.16
C PRO A 16 -12.17 11.86 8.18
N LEU A 17 -12.73 11.08 7.23
CA LEU A 17 -12.44 9.65 7.10
C LEU A 17 -11.00 9.39 6.65
N TYR A 18 -10.43 10.25 5.79
CA TYR A 18 -9.03 10.14 5.39
C TYR A 18 -8.10 10.42 6.56
N TRP A 19 -8.39 11.45 7.35
CA TRP A 19 -7.66 11.73 8.59
C TRP A 19 -7.76 10.56 9.57
N LEU A 20 -8.98 10.10 9.84
CA LEU A 20 -9.20 8.99 10.77
C LEU A 20 -8.44 7.74 10.32
N SER A 21 -8.56 7.35 9.05
CA SER A 21 -7.88 6.17 8.52
C SER A 21 -6.35 6.31 8.54
N THR A 22 -5.82 7.48 8.20
CA THR A 22 -4.37 7.70 8.16
C THR A 22 -3.78 7.76 9.56
N LEU A 23 -4.42 8.49 10.49
CA LEU A 23 -3.99 8.56 11.88
C LEU A 23 -4.12 7.21 12.59
N ASN A 24 -5.19 6.45 12.33
CA ASN A 24 -5.35 5.11 12.89
C ASN A 24 -4.20 4.18 12.45
N ALA A 25 -3.85 4.19 11.15
CA ALA A 25 -2.72 3.41 10.65
C ALA A 25 -1.38 3.86 11.25
N ILE A 26 -1.13 5.17 11.34
CA ILE A 26 0.09 5.74 11.96
C ILE A 26 0.19 5.29 13.42
N THR A 27 -0.87 5.52 14.20
CA THR A 27 -0.91 5.21 15.63
C THR A 27 -0.75 3.71 15.86
N TYR A 28 -1.35 2.86 15.02
CA TYR A 28 -1.23 1.41 15.18
C TYR A 28 0.22 0.92 15.04
N VAL A 29 0.98 1.42 14.05
CA VAL A 29 2.41 1.08 13.92
C VAL A 29 3.22 1.63 15.09
N ILE A 30 2.98 2.86 15.52
CA ILE A 30 3.73 3.47 16.63
C ILE A 30 3.47 2.74 17.94
N GLN A 31 2.21 2.45 18.25
CA GLN A 31 1.82 1.71 19.46
C GLN A 31 2.39 0.30 19.46
N SER A 32 2.45 -0.37 18.31
CA SER A 32 3.07 -1.70 18.21
C SER A 32 4.56 -1.74 18.60
N ALA A 33 5.21 -0.59 18.71
CA ALA A 33 6.60 -0.44 19.16
C ALA A 33 6.72 -0.05 20.64
N SER A 34 5.62 0.00 21.39
CA SER A 34 5.55 0.37 22.80
C SER A 34 5.15 -0.84 23.64
N ALA A 35 6.08 -1.36 24.45
CA ALA A 35 5.79 -2.48 25.34
C ALA A 35 4.71 -2.13 26.37
N GLU A 36 4.75 -0.92 26.92
CA GLU A 36 3.77 -0.44 27.90
C GLU A 36 2.34 -0.42 27.35
N ASP A 37 2.18 0.01 26.09
CA ASP A 37 0.85 0.14 25.48
C ASP A 37 0.36 -1.16 24.85
N PHE A 38 1.27 -1.97 24.28
CA PHE A 38 0.90 -3.05 23.35
C PHE A 38 1.05 -4.45 23.93
N ASP A 39 1.96 -4.69 24.88
CA ASP A 39 2.04 -5.97 25.58
C ASP A 39 0.71 -6.33 26.28
N PRO A 40 0.05 -5.40 27.01
CA PRO A 40 -1.22 -5.71 27.67
C PRO A 40 -2.34 -6.06 26.68
N LEU A 41 -2.34 -5.45 25.49
CA LEU A 41 -3.30 -5.76 24.43
C LEU A 41 -3.11 -7.18 23.88
N ILE A 42 -1.85 -7.61 23.74
CA ILE A 42 -1.51 -8.98 23.34
C ILE A 42 -1.90 -9.97 24.44
N ASP A 43 -1.65 -9.64 25.71
CA ASP A 43 -2.05 -10.48 26.84
C ASP A 43 -3.56 -10.65 26.92
N GLU A 44 -4.31 -9.54 26.77
CA GLU A 44 -5.78 -9.57 26.72
C GLU A 44 -6.30 -10.38 25.53
N ALA A 45 -5.67 -10.27 24.36
CA ALA A 45 -6.04 -11.05 23.18
C ALA A 45 -5.80 -12.55 23.40
N ASN A 46 -4.62 -12.93 23.88
CA ASN A 46 -4.27 -14.32 24.22
C ASN A 46 -5.24 -14.92 25.24
N GLU A 47 -5.65 -14.14 26.26
CA GLU A 47 -6.62 -14.58 27.27
C GLU A 47 -8.01 -14.81 26.66
N LYS A 48 -8.51 -13.86 25.85
CA LYS A 48 -9.83 -13.94 25.22
C LYS A 48 -9.93 -15.07 24.18
N GLU A 49 -8.86 -15.30 23.43
CA GLU A 49 -8.79 -16.33 22.41
C GLU A 49 -8.61 -17.72 23.03
N GLY A 50 -7.80 -17.82 24.10
CA GLY A 50 -7.66 -19.02 24.90
C GLY A 50 -7.18 -20.23 24.10
N ALA A 51 -7.90 -21.35 24.20
CA ALA A 51 -7.54 -22.59 23.49
C ALA A 51 -8.06 -22.66 22.04
N ASP A 52 -8.88 -21.69 21.60
CA ASP A 52 -9.49 -21.70 20.27
C ASP A 52 -8.47 -21.25 19.22
N ILE A 53 -7.95 -22.21 18.43
CA ILE A 53 -6.98 -21.92 17.35
C ILE A 53 -7.64 -21.07 16.25
N SER A 54 -8.92 -21.27 15.95
CA SER A 54 -9.59 -20.62 14.82
C SER A 54 -9.68 -19.10 14.98
N LYS A 55 -9.80 -18.61 16.22
CA LYS A 55 -9.80 -17.17 16.53
C LYS A 55 -8.43 -16.53 16.30
N ARG A 56 -7.36 -17.26 16.67
CA ARG A 56 -5.96 -16.85 16.52
C ARG A 56 -5.50 -16.83 15.07
N ASP A 57 -6.14 -17.63 14.23
CA ASP A 57 -5.81 -17.72 12.81
C ASP A 57 -6.42 -16.58 11.98
N PHE A 58 -7.36 -15.83 12.55
CA PHE A 58 -8.12 -14.80 11.85
C PHE A 58 -7.52 -13.39 11.94
N THR A 59 -7.00 -12.98 13.12
CA THR A 59 -6.44 -11.64 13.36
C THR A 59 -5.26 -11.70 14.31
N GLY A 60 -4.37 -10.70 14.30
CA GLY A 60 -3.28 -10.61 15.29
C GLY A 60 -2.45 -9.33 15.20
N PRO A 61 -1.48 -9.15 16.12
CA PRO A 61 -0.50 -8.07 16.07
C PRO A 61 0.47 -8.27 14.90
N ASP A 62 0.26 -7.51 13.82
CA ASP A 62 0.96 -7.74 12.57
C ASP A 62 2.40 -7.19 12.56
N PHE A 63 2.64 -6.03 13.17
CA PHE A 63 3.91 -5.29 12.98
C PHE A 63 5.09 -5.83 13.79
N THR A 64 4.86 -6.36 14.99
CA THR A 64 5.90 -7.01 15.80
C THR A 64 6.30 -8.35 15.18
N ALA A 65 5.32 -9.11 14.71
CA ALA A 65 5.56 -10.34 13.95
C ALA A 65 6.28 -10.06 12.63
N TRP A 66 5.89 -8.99 11.93
CA TRP A 66 6.53 -8.54 10.69
C TRP A 66 8.00 -8.17 10.91
N VAL A 67 8.32 -7.31 11.89
CA VAL A 67 9.72 -6.93 12.12
C VAL A 67 10.56 -8.12 12.58
N SER A 68 10.02 -8.99 13.43
CA SER A 68 10.76 -10.16 13.86
C SER A 68 11.04 -11.13 12.71
N ALA A 69 10.09 -11.30 11.78
CA ALA A 69 10.29 -12.12 10.59
C ALA A 69 11.31 -11.49 9.60
N LEU A 70 11.40 -10.17 9.52
CA LEU A 70 12.43 -9.50 8.71
C LEU A 70 13.85 -9.78 9.24
N PHE A 71 14.03 -9.74 10.55
CA PHE A 71 15.32 -9.98 11.19
C PHE A 71 15.66 -11.46 11.32
N ASN A 72 14.66 -12.33 11.41
CA ASN A 72 14.83 -13.78 11.59
C ASN A 72 13.99 -14.58 10.57
N PRO A 73 14.27 -14.47 9.25
CA PRO A 73 13.45 -15.06 8.21
C PRO A 73 13.42 -16.60 8.24
N ASP A 74 14.48 -17.22 8.75
CA ASP A 74 14.62 -18.67 8.81
C ASP A 74 14.14 -19.26 10.14
N ARG A 75 13.67 -18.44 11.09
CA ARG A 75 13.22 -18.89 12.42
C ARG A 75 11.94 -19.73 12.28
N PRO A 76 11.93 -21.01 12.68
CA PRO A 76 10.72 -21.82 12.72
C PRO A 76 9.64 -21.22 13.60
N TYR A 77 8.37 -21.41 13.23
CA TYR A 77 7.24 -20.87 14.01
C TYR A 77 7.12 -21.52 15.39
N GLU A 78 7.51 -22.78 15.51
CA GLU A 78 7.46 -23.58 16.74
C GLU A 78 8.40 -23.03 17.83
N GLU A 79 9.47 -22.32 17.45
CA GLU A 79 10.40 -21.69 18.39
C GLU A 79 9.80 -20.50 19.15
N ARG A 80 8.59 -20.07 18.81
CA ARG A 80 7.84 -19.08 19.60
C ARG A 80 7.26 -19.68 20.88
N GLY A 81 7.28 -21.01 20.99
CA GLY A 81 6.82 -21.74 22.17
C GLY A 81 5.32 -22.06 22.12
N ILE A 82 4.83 -22.64 23.23
CA ILE A 82 3.43 -23.01 23.39
C ILE A 82 2.64 -21.77 23.81
N HIS A 83 1.47 -21.56 23.20
CA HIS A 83 0.56 -20.49 23.57
C HIS A 83 0.23 -20.51 25.08
N PRO A 84 -0.01 -19.36 25.75
CA PRO A 84 -0.29 -19.31 27.19
C PRO A 84 -1.44 -20.21 27.67
N SER A 85 -2.41 -20.53 26.81
CA SER A 85 -3.49 -21.49 27.11
C SER A 85 -3.06 -22.96 27.15
N GLY A 86 -1.82 -23.28 26.77
CA GLY A 86 -1.28 -24.64 26.65
C GLY A 86 -1.62 -25.33 25.32
N VAL A 87 -2.36 -24.70 24.42
CA VAL A 87 -2.82 -25.29 23.16
C VAL A 87 -2.33 -24.48 21.96
N GLY A 88 -1.52 -25.11 21.09
CA GLY A 88 -1.00 -24.51 19.85
C GLY A 88 0.22 -23.60 20.06
N ILE A 89 0.67 -22.98 18.97
CA ILE A 89 1.87 -22.13 18.94
C ILE A 89 1.55 -20.74 19.51
N ASN A 90 2.47 -20.17 20.28
CA ASN A 90 2.41 -18.77 20.69
C ASN A 90 2.74 -17.87 19.49
N ARG A 91 1.71 -17.46 18.74
CA ARG A 91 1.90 -16.76 17.47
C ARG A 91 2.33 -15.31 17.67
N TYR A 92 1.78 -14.66 18.68
CA TYR A 92 1.95 -13.23 18.90
C TYR A 92 3.34 -12.96 19.47
N ILE A 93 3.97 -11.90 18.96
CA ILE A 93 5.26 -11.42 19.44
C ILE A 93 4.99 -10.08 20.12
N LYS A 94 5.35 -9.97 21.38
CA LYS A 94 5.25 -8.73 22.14
C LYS A 94 6.41 -7.80 21.79
N PRO A 95 6.19 -6.48 21.84
CA PRO A 95 7.28 -5.52 21.75
C PRO A 95 8.42 -5.78 22.76
N SER A 96 8.11 -6.27 23.97
CA SER A 96 9.14 -6.66 24.97
C SER A 96 9.96 -7.90 24.60
N GLU A 97 9.48 -8.71 23.67
CA GLU A 97 10.18 -9.90 23.16
C GLU A 97 11.08 -9.59 21.95
N LEU A 98 10.98 -8.37 21.40
CA LEU A 98 11.86 -7.93 20.32
C LEU A 98 13.25 -7.59 20.87
N SER A 99 14.26 -7.95 20.10
CA SER A 99 15.62 -7.46 20.30
C SER A 99 15.69 -5.93 20.18
N THR A 100 16.76 -5.35 20.69
CA THR A 100 16.97 -3.90 20.62
C THR A 100 16.96 -3.38 19.17
N ASP A 101 17.54 -4.13 18.23
CA ASP A 101 17.61 -3.73 16.82
C ASP A 101 16.25 -3.83 16.12
N GLU A 102 15.50 -4.92 16.36
CA GLU A 102 14.14 -5.06 15.85
C GLU A 102 13.23 -3.94 16.35
N LEU A 103 13.27 -3.66 17.66
CA LEU A 103 12.46 -2.60 18.27
C LEU A 103 12.85 -1.22 17.74
N ALA A 104 14.15 -0.94 17.62
CA ALA A 104 14.63 0.31 17.05
C ALA A 104 14.20 0.48 15.59
N TYR A 105 14.27 -0.59 14.79
CA TYR A 105 13.79 -0.59 13.42
C TYR A 105 12.29 -0.32 13.36
N LEU A 106 11.47 -1.02 14.15
CA LEU A 106 10.02 -0.82 14.19
C LEU A 106 9.65 0.62 14.59
N LYS A 107 10.31 1.19 15.59
CA LYS A 107 10.14 2.61 15.98
C LYS A 107 10.46 3.57 14.83
N ARG A 108 11.54 3.31 14.08
CA ARG A 108 11.89 4.10 12.90
C ARG A 108 10.79 4.01 11.83
N GLN A 109 10.25 2.83 11.57
CA GLN A 109 9.15 2.65 10.62
C GLN A 109 7.87 3.35 11.07
N GLY A 110 7.55 3.28 12.37
CA GLY A 110 6.44 4.04 12.97
C GLY A 110 6.58 5.54 12.79
N ASN A 111 7.77 6.10 13.03
CA ASN A 111 8.03 7.52 12.80
C ASN A 111 7.92 7.92 11.32
N LEU A 112 8.34 7.05 10.39
CA LEU A 112 8.18 7.30 8.97
C LEU A 112 6.71 7.32 8.54
N GLN A 113 5.79 6.68 9.26
CA GLN A 113 4.36 6.72 8.91
C GLN A 113 3.80 8.15 8.88
N TRP A 114 4.37 9.09 9.64
CA TRP A 114 3.91 10.49 9.65
C TRP A 114 4.02 11.17 8.28
N ILE A 115 4.92 10.72 7.39
CA ILE A 115 5.05 11.28 6.04
C ILE A 115 3.81 10.99 5.18
N ASN A 116 2.98 10.00 5.54
CA ASN A 116 1.69 9.75 4.88
C ASN A 116 0.71 10.92 5.02
N LEU A 117 0.95 11.85 5.95
CA LEU A 117 0.17 13.08 6.08
C LEU A 117 0.55 14.15 5.03
N LEU A 118 1.65 13.96 4.31
CA LEU A 118 2.11 14.90 3.28
C LEU A 118 1.32 14.72 1.98
N SER A 119 0.06 15.14 2.01
CA SER A 119 -0.81 15.20 0.84
C SER A 119 -1.84 16.33 0.96
N PRO A 120 -1.91 17.27 -0.01
CA PRO A 120 -2.95 18.30 -0.02
C PRO A 120 -4.38 17.74 -0.05
N HIS A 121 -4.56 16.48 -0.49
CA HIS A 121 -5.84 15.78 -0.42
C HIS A 121 -6.41 15.68 1.00
N LEU A 122 -5.55 15.59 2.03
CA LEU A 122 -5.97 15.53 3.43
C LEU A 122 -6.43 16.89 3.96
N PHE A 123 -6.05 17.99 3.31
CA PHE A 123 -6.36 19.34 3.76
C PHE A 123 -7.44 20.02 2.93
N GLY A 124 -8.24 19.23 2.20
CA GLY A 124 -9.35 19.75 1.39
C GLY A 124 -8.94 20.39 0.08
N PHE A 125 -7.72 20.15 -0.38
CA PHE A 125 -7.27 20.52 -1.72
C PHE A 125 -7.22 19.26 -2.59
N PRO A 126 -8.36 18.74 -3.07
CA PRO A 126 -8.36 17.55 -3.90
C PRO A 126 -7.73 17.82 -5.27
N LYS A 127 -7.65 19.08 -5.71
CA LYS A 127 -7.21 19.46 -7.05
C LYS A 127 -6.69 20.90 -7.05
N ILE A 128 -5.46 21.10 -7.49
CA ILE A 128 -4.82 22.43 -7.53
C ILE A 128 -4.72 22.85 -8.99
N LYS A 129 -5.26 24.03 -9.35
CA LYS A 129 -5.13 24.57 -10.70
C LYS A 129 -3.68 25.01 -10.93
N LEU A 130 -3.05 24.47 -11.97
CA LEU A 130 -1.66 24.79 -12.32
C LEU A 130 -1.57 25.89 -13.36
N LYS A 131 -2.42 25.83 -14.39
CA LYS A 131 -2.49 26.84 -15.46
C LYS A 131 -3.83 26.76 -16.20
N SER A 132 -4.17 27.85 -16.88
CA SER A 132 -5.27 27.92 -17.84
C SER A 132 -4.72 28.14 -19.24
N THR A 133 -5.27 27.43 -20.22
CA THR A 133 -4.92 27.54 -21.63
C THR A 133 -6.18 27.79 -22.46
N ALA A 134 -6.02 28.12 -23.74
CA ALA A 134 -7.16 28.25 -24.65
C ALA A 134 -7.98 26.94 -24.77
N GLN A 135 -7.36 25.79 -24.48
CA GLN A 135 -7.99 24.47 -24.52
C GLN A 135 -8.61 24.05 -23.18
N GLY A 136 -8.44 24.86 -22.13
CA GLY A 136 -8.99 24.62 -20.79
C GLY A 136 -7.94 24.61 -19.68
N ASP A 137 -8.39 24.24 -18.48
CA ASP A 137 -7.59 24.23 -17.26
C ASP A 137 -6.75 22.95 -17.11
N HIS A 138 -5.55 23.11 -16.55
CA HIS A 138 -4.68 22.02 -16.12
C HIS A 138 -4.61 22.00 -14.60
N TYR A 139 -4.56 20.80 -14.04
CA TYR A 139 -4.58 20.60 -12.59
C TYR A 139 -3.51 19.60 -12.15
N GLY A 140 -3.06 19.76 -10.91
CA GLY A 140 -2.07 18.90 -10.28
C GLY A 140 -2.39 18.62 -8.83
N ASN A 141 -1.81 17.54 -8.31
CA ASN A 141 -1.75 17.25 -6.88
C ASN A 141 -0.60 16.28 -6.59
N ILE A 142 -0.25 16.13 -5.31
CA ILE A 142 0.80 15.21 -4.87
C ILE A 142 0.37 14.43 -3.62
N ALA A 143 1.01 13.29 -3.38
CA ALA A 143 0.96 12.61 -2.09
C ALA A 143 2.27 11.86 -1.84
N ILE A 144 2.78 11.90 -0.62
CA ILE A 144 3.86 11.01 -0.19
C ILE A 144 3.24 9.84 0.56
N ARG A 145 3.73 8.62 0.30
CA ARG A 145 3.33 7.43 1.04
C ARG A 145 4.53 6.71 1.61
N HIS A 146 4.32 6.12 2.79
CA HIS A 146 5.20 5.14 3.40
C HIS A 146 4.42 3.84 3.58
N LEU A 147 4.89 2.78 2.92
CA LEU A 147 4.26 1.47 2.92
C LEU A 147 5.27 0.45 3.46
N LEU A 148 4.83 -0.43 4.36
CA LEU A 148 5.66 -1.56 4.80
C LEU A 148 5.59 -2.68 3.77
N THR A 149 6.71 -3.36 3.54
CA THR A 149 6.84 -4.44 2.56
C THR A 149 7.51 -5.67 3.20
N SER A 150 7.53 -6.79 2.48
CA SER A 150 8.23 -8.03 2.90
C SER A 150 9.75 -7.89 2.98
N PHE A 151 10.31 -6.77 2.52
CA PHE A 151 11.75 -6.49 2.56
C PHE A 151 12.08 -5.19 3.29
N GLY A 152 11.13 -4.55 3.98
CA GLY A 152 11.33 -3.24 4.62
C GLY A 152 10.21 -2.27 4.27
N ASN A 153 10.47 -1.29 3.41
CA ASN A 153 9.45 -0.32 3.04
C ASN A 153 9.55 0.18 1.58
N ASP A 154 8.49 0.84 1.14
CA ASP A 154 8.45 1.71 -0.02
C ASP A 154 8.04 3.11 0.43
N ILE A 155 8.88 4.10 0.11
CA ILE A 155 8.52 5.52 0.21
C ILE A 155 8.29 6.02 -1.21
N CYS A 156 7.05 6.40 -1.52
CA CYS A 156 6.69 6.85 -2.86
C CYS A 156 6.17 8.28 -2.89
N LEU A 157 6.48 9.00 -3.98
CA LEU A 157 5.91 10.29 -4.33
C LEU A 157 4.94 10.09 -5.49
N ASP A 158 3.65 10.18 -5.19
CA ASP A 158 2.58 10.17 -6.17
C ASP A 158 2.35 11.57 -6.74
N LEU A 159 2.27 11.65 -8.06
CA LEU A 159 1.99 12.85 -8.83
C LEU A 159 0.71 12.65 -9.64
N PHE A 160 -0.27 13.52 -9.42
CA PHE A 160 -1.53 13.53 -10.13
C PHE A 160 -1.54 14.71 -11.11
N TYR A 161 -1.88 14.45 -12.37
CA TYR A 161 -1.93 15.50 -13.39
C TYR A 161 -3.14 15.32 -14.29
N GLN A 162 -3.91 16.39 -14.47
CA GLN A 162 -5.06 16.40 -15.36
C GLN A 162 -4.94 17.55 -16.35
N THR A 163 -5.19 17.22 -17.61
CA THR A 163 -5.37 18.15 -18.72
C THR A 163 -6.86 18.19 -19.09
N PRO A 164 -7.30 19.13 -19.94
CA PRO A 164 -8.70 19.15 -20.41
C PRO A 164 -9.16 17.87 -21.12
N LYS A 165 -8.23 17.04 -21.61
CA LYS A 165 -8.53 15.84 -22.41
C LYS A 165 -8.07 14.52 -21.81
N ASN A 166 -7.14 14.54 -20.86
CA ASN A 166 -6.43 13.35 -20.37
C ASN A 166 -6.10 13.46 -18.88
N ASN A 167 -6.07 12.30 -18.25
CA ASN A 167 -5.70 12.08 -16.86
C ASN A 167 -4.41 11.26 -16.81
N TYR A 168 -3.43 11.73 -16.04
CA TYR A 168 -2.12 11.12 -15.92
C TYR A 168 -1.72 10.96 -14.46
N PHE A 169 -1.19 9.80 -14.12
CA PHE A 169 -0.59 9.51 -12.82
C PHE A 169 0.86 9.11 -13.00
N PHE A 170 1.72 9.55 -12.10
CA PHE A 170 3.10 9.11 -12.02
C PHE A 170 3.44 8.82 -10.56
N SER A 171 4.34 7.87 -10.32
CA SER A 171 4.90 7.66 -8.98
C SER A 171 6.39 7.38 -9.06
N LEU A 172 7.12 7.98 -8.12
CA LEU A 172 8.54 7.72 -7.89
C LEU A 172 8.65 6.88 -6.63
N HIS A 173 9.22 5.69 -6.74
CA HIS A 173 9.36 4.76 -5.63
C HIS A 173 10.79 4.73 -5.13
N ASN A 174 10.94 4.75 -3.81
CA ASN A 174 12.19 4.46 -3.11
C ASN A 174 11.94 3.26 -2.19
N PHE A 175 12.28 2.07 -2.69
CA PHE A 175 12.22 0.82 -1.95
C PHE A 175 13.44 0.72 -1.04
N ASN A 176 13.24 0.48 0.25
CA ASN A 176 14.32 0.36 1.20
C ASN A 176 14.25 -0.98 1.90
N ASN A 177 15.40 -1.61 2.06
CA ASN A 177 15.59 -2.66 3.05
C ASN A 177 16.52 -2.16 4.16
N LEU A 178 17.11 -3.06 4.96
CA LEU A 178 18.00 -2.65 6.05
C LEU A 178 19.26 -1.94 5.54
N ASN A 179 19.83 -2.40 4.42
CA ASN A 179 21.19 -2.10 4.00
C ASN A 179 21.28 -1.23 2.73
N ALA A 180 20.22 -1.16 1.92
CA ALA A 180 20.23 -0.52 0.62
C ALA A 180 18.88 0.10 0.24
N SER A 181 18.95 1.02 -0.72
CA SER A 181 17.79 1.63 -1.38
C SER A 181 17.76 1.24 -2.86
N PHE A 182 16.56 1.08 -3.38
CA PHE A 182 16.27 0.70 -4.75
C PHE A 182 15.14 1.60 -5.29
N PHE A 183 15.02 1.68 -6.61
CA PHE A 183 14.17 2.69 -7.23
C PHE A 183 13.14 2.09 -8.18
N GLY A 184 11.98 2.72 -8.26
CA GLY A 184 10.96 2.41 -9.25
C GLY A 184 10.32 3.65 -9.83
N LEU A 185 9.79 3.50 -11.05
CA LEU A 185 9.03 4.52 -11.76
C LEU A 185 7.72 3.90 -12.20
N GLU A 186 6.61 4.55 -11.85
CA GLU A 186 5.27 4.19 -12.30
C GLU A 186 4.68 5.33 -13.13
N GLY A 187 3.97 4.96 -14.20
CA GLY A 187 3.19 5.89 -15.01
C GLY A 187 1.85 5.27 -15.41
N ALA A 188 0.79 6.07 -15.45
CA ALA A 188 -0.50 5.64 -15.95
C ALA A 188 -1.25 6.75 -16.68
N VAL A 189 -1.98 6.35 -17.73
CA VAL A 189 -3.03 7.13 -18.36
C VAL A 189 -4.37 6.55 -17.91
N ILE A 190 -5.29 7.42 -17.48
CA ILE A 190 -6.54 6.99 -16.84
C ILE A 190 -7.72 7.41 -17.69
N ASP A 191 -8.59 6.46 -18.01
CA ASP A 191 -9.86 6.68 -18.69
C ASP A 191 -9.71 7.59 -19.92
N ARG A 192 -8.78 7.23 -20.80
CA ARG A 192 -8.65 7.92 -22.08
C ARG A 192 -9.78 7.47 -23.00
N PRO A 193 -10.58 8.39 -23.56
CA PRO A 193 -11.64 8.02 -24.48
C PRO A 193 -11.08 7.43 -25.77
N PHE A 194 -11.71 6.34 -26.23
CA PHE A 194 -11.42 5.63 -27.46
C PHE A 194 -12.74 5.29 -28.17
N TYR A 195 -12.68 5.09 -29.49
CA TYR A 195 -13.83 4.73 -30.34
C TYR A 195 -15.09 5.58 -30.06
N PHE A 196 -15.06 6.86 -30.42
CA PHE A 196 -16.16 7.82 -30.23
C PHE A 196 -16.69 7.88 -28.78
N ASN A 197 -15.79 7.81 -27.79
CA ASN A 197 -16.08 7.83 -26.35
C ASN A 197 -16.92 6.63 -25.84
N LYS A 198 -17.08 5.56 -26.64
CA LYS A 198 -17.80 4.35 -26.20
C LYS A 198 -16.94 3.44 -25.35
N ILE A 199 -15.61 3.60 -25.43
CA ILE A 199 -14.64 2.80 -24.68
C ILE A 199 -13.70 3.75 -23.97
N MET A 200 -13.45 3.48 -22.68
CA MET A 200 -12.48 4.19 -21.87
C MET A 200 -11.32 3.26 -21.59
N VAL A 201 -10.12 3.66 -22.00
CA VAL A 201 -8.91 2.84 -21.88
C VAL A 201 -7.98 3.48 -20.85
N SER A 202 -7.58 2.69 -19.86
CA SER A 202 -6.50 3.03 -18.95
C SER A 202 -5.30 2.13 -19.21
N GLY A 203 -4.11 2.71 -19.19
CA GLY A 203 -2.85 1.99 -19.28
C GLY A 203 -1.97 2.34 -18.09
N ARG A 204 -1.30 1.36 -17.50
CA ARG A 204 -0.37 1.53 -16.39
C ARG A 204 0.90 0.76 -16.71
N GLY A 205 2.05 1.37 -16.45
CA GLY A 205 3.35 0.73 -16.54
C GLY A 205 4.18 1.07 -15.33
N MET A 206 4.98 0.11 -14.88
CA MET A 206 5.94 0.31 -13.80
C MET A 206 7.22 -0.44 -14.13
N VAL A 207 8.36 0.15 -13.79
CA VAL A 207 9.67 -0.52 -13.79
C VAL A 207 10.33 -0.28 -12.45
N TRP A 208 11.07 -1.26 -11.95
CA TRP A 208 11.71 -1.14 -10.64
C TRP A 208 13.01 -1.93 -10.56
N THR A 209 13.81 -1.51 -9.61
CA THR A 209 14.82 -2.32 -8.93
C THR A 209 14.32 -2.56 -7.52
N GLN A 210 14.41 -3.80 -7.04
CA GLN A 210 14.01 -4.20 -5.69
C GLN A 210 15.08 -5.15 -5.11
N PRO A 211 15.13 -5.34 -3.78
CA PRO A 211 16.05 -6.29 -3.18
C PRO A 211 15.92 -7.68 -3.81
N ARG A 212 17.05 -8.30 -4.15
CA ARG A 212 17.09 -9.65 -4.70
C ARG A 212 16.40 -10.62 -3.75
N ASN A 213 15.50 -11.44 -4.29
CA ASN A 213 14.66 -12.38 -3.54
C ASN A 213 13.86 -11.74 -2.39
N GLN A 214 13.61 -10.43 -2.48
CA GLN A 214 12.95 -9.65 -1.42
C GLN A 214 13.65 -9.77 -0.07
N SER A 215 14.98 -9.96 -0.09
CA SER A 215 15.77 -10.08 1.14
C SER A 215 15.86 -8.75 1.86
N PHE A 216 15.65 -8.78 3.18
CA PHE A 216 15.73 -7.63 4.06
C PHE A 216 17.15 -7.05 4.18
N THR A 217 18.18 -7.84 3.90
CA THR A 217 19.59 -7.49 4.19
C THR A 217 20.49 -7.46 2.95
N THR A 218 20.00 -7.89 1.78
CA THR A 218 20.81 -7.88 0.56
C THR A 218 21.09 -6.46 0.06
N SER A 219 22.25 -6.26 -0.55
CA SER A 219 22.54 -5.06 -1.35
C SER A 219 22.28 -5.28 -2.86
N ASP A 220 22.00 -6.53 -3.26
CA ASP A 220 21.78 -6.86 -4.67
C ASP A 220 20.38 -6.47 -5.14
N ALA A 221 20.31 -5.93 -6.35
CA ALA A 221 19.06 -5.59 -7.00
C ALA A 221 18.56 -6.71 -7.94
N SER A 222 17.24 -6.81 -8.05
CA SER A 222 16.51 -7.47 -9.12
C SER A 222 15.70 -6.44 -9.90
N LEU A 223 15.88 -6.41 -11.22
CA LEU A 223 15.06 -5.61 -12.13
C LEU A 223 13.70 -6.29 -12.32
N GLY A 224 12.64 -5.49 -12.33
CA GLY A 224 11.30 -5.96 -12.68
C GLY A 224 10.43 -4.89 -13.31
N GLY A 225 9.25 -5.31 -13.75
CA GLY A 225 8.28 -4.42 -14.36
C GLY A 225 6.86 -4.99 -14.37
N LEU A 226 5.90 -4.09 -14.58
CA LEU A 226 4.49 -4.38 -14.69
C LEU A 226 3.89 -3.58 -15.84
N LEU A 227 2.95 -4.20 -16.54
CA LEU A 227 2.05 -3.54 -17.49
C LEU A 227 0.61 -3.95 -17.19
N SER A 228 -0.28 -2.98 -17.17
CA SER A 228 -1.72 -3.19 -17.06
C SER A 228 -2.47 -2.38 -18.11
N ILE A 229 -3.48 -3.01 -18.71
CA ILE A 229 -4.44 -2.36 -19.60
C ILE A 229 -5.83 -2.69 -19.09
N ARG A 230 -6.61 -1.65 -18.86
CA ARG A 230 -8.02 -1.73 -18.49
C ARG A 230 -8.87 -1.05 -19.56
N SER A 231 -9.92 -1.73 -19.98
CA SER A 231 -10.93 -1.17 -20.88
C SER A 231 -12.30 -1.23 -20.24
N ALA A 232 -13.02 -0.11 -20.26
CA ALA A 232 -14.40 -0.01 -19.77
C ALA A 232 -15.33 0.44 -20.90
N PHE A 233 -16.47 -0.23 -21.06
CA PHE A 233 -17.49 0.12 -22.04
C PHE A 233 -18.49 1.10 -21.42
N VAL A 234 -18.84 2.16 -22.15
CA VAL A 234 -19.76 3.19 -21.65
C VAL A 234 -21.20 2.84 -22.04
N LEU A 235 -21.98 2.29 -21.10
CA LEU A 235 -23.39 1.93 -21.26
C LEU A 235 -24.27 2.77 -20.31
N GLY A 236 -24.40 4.06 -20.62
CA GLY A 236 -25.08 5.02 -19.73
C GLY A 236 -24.32 5.16 -18.40
N ALA A 237 -24.99 4.84 -17.29
CA ALA A 237 -24.39 4.82 -15.96
C ALA A 237 -23.57 3.54 -15.67
N TRP A 238 -23.73 2.49 -16.50
CA TRP A 238 -23.10 1.20 -16.31
C TRP A 238 -21.82 1.09 -17.13
N TRP A 239 -20.71 0.91 -16.43
CA TRP A 239 -19.38 0.88 -17.04
C TRP A 239 -18.72 -0.47 -16.73
N PRO A 240 -19.17 -1.58 -17.37
CA PRO A 240 -18.50 -2.85 -17.25
C PRO A 240 -17.07 -2.74 -17.80
N TYR A 241 -16.13 -3.39 -17.12
CA TYR A 241 -14.72 -3.32 -17.46
C TYR A 241 -14.05 -4.67 -17.37
N PHE A 242 -12.98 -4.80 -18.12
CA PHE A 242 -11.99 -5.86 -17.99
C PHE A 242 -10.60 -5.24 -17.90
N GLU A 243 -9.70 -5.92 -17.22
CA GLU A 243 -8.32 -5.53 -17.03
C GLU A 243 -7.41 -6.75 -17.12
N ILE A 244 -6.29 -6.57 -17.80
CA ILE A 244 -5.21 -7.55 -17.88
C ILE A 244 -3.99 -6.87 -17.27
N GLU A 245 -3.37 -7.50 -16.29
CA GLU A 245 -2.14 -7.04 -15.65
C GLU A 245 -1.10 -8.17 -15.70
N ALA A 246 0.08 -7.85 -16.23
CA ALA A 246 1.21 -8.76 -16.28
C ALA A 246 2.39 -8.11 -15.54
N LYS A 247 3.11 -8.91 -14.76
CA LYS A 247 4.30 -8.48 -14.02
C LYS A 247 5.38 -9.55 -13.99
N THR A 248 6.62 -9.11 -13.87
CA THR A 248 7.74 -9.97 -13.47
C THR A 248 7.76 -10.13 -11.94
N LYS A 249 8.70 -10.94 -11.45
CA LYS A 249 8.97 -11.10 -10.00
C LYS A 249 9.23 -9.74 -9.32
N GLY A 250 8.74 -9.60 -8.10
CA GLY A 250 8.85 -8.39 -7.29
C GLY A 250 7.56 -8.09 -6.53
N TRP A 251 7.58 -7.14 -5.61
CA TRP A 251 6.40 -6.66 -4.90
C TRP A 251 5.76 -5.50 -5.65
N VAL A 252 4.44 -5.46 -5.73
CA VAL A 252 3.69 -4.30 -6.25
C VAL A 252 2.45 -4.11 -5.37
N MET A 253 2.22 -2.87 -4.92
CA MET A 253 1.03 -2.54 -4.13
C MET A 253 -0.26 -2.98 -4.85
N GLY A 254 -1.11 -3.73 -4.15
CA GLY A 254 -2.39 -4.22 -4.68
C GLY A 254 -2.28 -5.45 -5.58
N ASN A 255 -1.09 -6.04 -5.74
CA ASN A 255 -0.90 -7.33 -6.38
C ASN A 255 -0.40 -8.35 -5.35
N VAL A 256 -1.12 -9.48 -5.22
CA VAL A 256 -0.87 -10.49 -4.19
C VAL A 256 0.28 -11.44 -4.52
N PHE A 257 0.74 -11.47 -5.77
CA PHE A 257 1.79 -12.38 -6.23
C PHE A 257 3.16 -11.71 -6.08
N LEU A 258 4.14 -12.42 -5.50
CA LEU A 258 5.54 -11.97 -5.46
C LEU A 258 6.33 -12.46 -6.69
N GLU A 259 5.88 -13.55 -7.30
CA GLU A 259 6.44 -14.10 -8.53
C GLU A 259 5.89 -13.41 -9.79
N GLU A 260 6.38 -13.84 -10.95
CA GLU A 260 5.78 -13.49 -12.24
C GLU A 260 4.33 -13.97 -12.33
N ASN A 261 3.47 -13.12 -12.88
CA ASN A 261 2.04 -13.40 -12.89
C ASN A 261 1.33 -12.60 -13.99
N ILE A 262 0.30 -13.22 -14.56
CA ILE A 262 -0.68 -12.57 -15.43
C ILE A 262 -2.05 -12.75 -14.78
N SER A 263 -2.70 -11.63 -14.47
CA SER A 263 -4.03 -11.62 -13.86
C SER A 263 -5.06 -10.97 -14.75
N PHE A 264 -6.26 -11.52 -14.70
CA PHE A 264 -7.45 -10.99 -15.36
C PHE A 264 -8.42 -10.52 -14.28
N ARG A 265 -8.91 -9.28 -14.41
CA ARG A 265 -9.93 -8.72 -13.54
C ARG A 265 -11.11 -8.26 -14.38
N GLY A 266 -12.32 -8.52 -13.90
CA GLY A 266 -13.55 -8.06 -14.50
C GLY A 266 -14.44 -7.45 -13.44
N GLY A 267 -15.25 -6.46 -13.83
CA GLY A 267 -16.18 -5.86 -12.90
C GLY A 267 -17.04 -4.79 -13.54
N MET A 268 -17.70 -4.00 -12.68
CA MET A 268 -18.65 -2.99 -13.10
C MET A 268 -18.46 -1.73 -12.28
N SER A 269 -18.43 -0.58 -12.94
CA SER A 269 -18.43 0.74 -12.30
C SER A 269 -19.77 1.42 -12.58
N LEU A 270 -20.42 1.90 -11.53
CA LEU A 270 -21.58 2.76 -11.64
C LEU A 270 -21.14 4.22 -11.56
N ARG A 271 -21.51 5.02 -12.58
CA ARG A 271 -21.16 6.44 -12.66
C ARG A 271 -22.42 7.26 -12.84
N PHE A 272 -22.87 7.86 -11.74
CA PHE A 272 -23.94 8.85 -11.71
C PHE A 272 -23.31 10.22 -11.93
N ARG A 273 -23.85 10.98 -12.88
CA ARG A 273 -23.48 12.39 -13.11
C ARG A 273 -24.32 13.29 -12.22
#